data_AF-Q6CVY4-F1
#
_entry.id   AF-Q6CVY4-F1
#
_cell.length_a   1.000
_cell.length_b   1.000
_cell.length_c   1.000
_cell.angle_alpha   90.00
_cell.angle_beta   90.00
_cell.angle_gamma   90.00
#
_symmetry.space_group_name_H-M   'P 1'
#
loop_
_entity.id
_entity.type
_entity.pdbx_description
1 polymer ?
#
loop_
_entity_poly.entity_id
_entity_poly.type
_entity_poly.pdbx_seq_one_letter_code
_entity_poly.pdbx_strand_id
1 'polypeptide(L)'
;MRSVVLFSGKRIGKLMTPFLLPRCDSRTRLLGSSERFIRCAHSVNDNDIHFDSNWPKDNQPKSPYSLFELTESNFTKALLKKRFHELARLYHPDHSSNRTILKRNNSTELTSSNIHDNVLSTSDKSDRFKIIKEAYELLKDPGRKHQYDMLGLGWVYGPKPIPTASGMPRYERHEKFYNAGTWEDYSNIRRNDKEEVGPLSMLIWFFGIFAIVELTSLLSRLEESINKRDFAHDETEKHLTLAYINYGLDEDKWSRLRRFLWFRTYSLYRTKEDLDREAKKNENMIKDLKKKEET
;
A
#
# COMPACT_ATOMS: atom_id res chain seq x y z
N MET A 1 0.86 -25.02 54.67
CA MET A 1 -0.32 -24.23 55.09
C MET A 1 -1.15 -24.00 53.84
N ARG A 2 -2.30 -24.69 53.71
CA ARG A 2 -3.66 -24.15 53.92
C ARG A 2 -3.95 -22.92 53.02
N SER A 3 -4.98 -22.82 52.19
CA SER A 3 -6.12 -23.71 51.91
C SER A 3 -6.79 -23.34 50.58
N VAL A 4 -7.47 -24.34 50.03
CA VAL A 4 -8.60 -24.34 49.09
C VAL A 4 -9.67 -23.31 49.46
N VAL A 5 -10.29 -22.63 48.47
CA VAL A 5 -11.73 -22.28 48.50
C VAL A 5 -12.36 -22.42 47.10
N LEU A 6 -13.33 -23.33 47.03
CA LEU A 6 -14.34 -23.57 45.99
C LEU A 6 -15.57 -22.66 46.19
N PHE A 7 -16.46 -22.63 45.17
CA PHE A 7 -17.93 -22.46 45.14
C PHE A 7 -18.35 -21.50 44.00
N SER A 8 -19.06 -21.86 42.93
CA SER A 8 -20.28 -22.68 42.69
C SER A 8 -21.59 -21.89 42.72
N GLY A 9 -22.38 -22.06 41.63
CA GLY A 9 -23.82 -21.81 41.56
C GLY A 9 -24.22 -20.41 41.07
N LYS A 10 -25.32 -20.18 40.33
CA LYS A 10 -26.51 -21.01 40.11
C LYS A 10 -27.38 -20.36 39.01
N ARG A 11 -27.97 -21.18 38.12
CA ARG A 11 -29.10 -20.81 37.23
C ARG A 11 -30.40 -20.76 38.04
N ILE A 12 -31.23 -19.74 37.80
CA ILE A 12 -32.69 -19.65 38.05
C ILE A 12 -33.19 -18.58 37.05
N GLY A 13 -34.25 -18.65 36.24
CA GLY A 13 -35.41 -19.53 36.18
C GLY A 13 -36.72 -18.74 36.39
N LYS A 14 -37.44 -18.46 35.28
CA LYS A 14 -38.91 -18.24 35.12
C LYS A 14 -39.61 -16.94 35.59
N LEU A 15 -40.56 -16.52 34.72
CA LEU A 15 -41.97 -16.04 34.92
C LEU A 15 -42.25 -14.86 33.94
N MET A 16 -43.02 -14.93 32.85
CA MET A 16 -44.42 -15.33 32.58
C MET A 16 -45.47 -14.21 32.85
N THR A 17 -45.86 -13.50 31.76
CA THR A 17 -47.19 -12.87 31.42
C THR A 17 -47.71 -11.67 32.29
N PRO A 18 -48.69 -10.82 31.86
CA PRO A 18 -49.70 -10.99 30.78
C PRO A 18 -50.09 -9.78 29.88
N PHE A 19 -50.70 -10.14 28.74
CA PHE A 19 -51.93 -9.62 28.11
C PHE A 19 -52.54 -8.29 28.59
N LEU A 20 -52.71 -7.31 27.67
CA LEU A 20 -53.79 -6.30 27.70
C LEU A 20 -54.10 -5.81 26.28
N LEU A 21 -55.33 -6.05 25.84
CA LEU A 21 -56.01 -5.45 24.68
C LEU A 21 -56.54 -4.06 25.04
N PRO A 22 -56.83 -3.21 24.04
CA PRO A 22 -58.17 -2.62 23.94
C PRO A 22 -58.71 -2.79 22.51
N ARG A 23 -59.89 -3.39 22.35
CA ARG A 23 -61.24 -2.77 22.38
C ARG A 23 -61.62 -2.19 21.02
N CYS A 24 -62.49 -2.94 20.33
CA CYS A 24 -63.33 -2.49 19.22
C CYS A 24 -64.02 -1.17 19.55
N ASP A 25 -64.05 -0.26 18.57
CA ASP A 25 -65.18 0.64 18.40
C ASP A 25 -65.62 0.64 16.93
N SER A 26 -66.92 0.49 16.75
CA SER A 26 -67.60 0.24 15.49
C SER A 26 -68.25 1.53 15.04
N ARG A 27 -67.76 2.16 13.96
CA ARG A 27 -68.57 3.13 13.21
C ARG A 27 -68.36 3.00 11.70
N THR A 28 -69.39 2.41 11.11
CA THR A 28 -69.78 2.47 9.70
C THR A 28 -69.63 3.87 9.11
N ARG A 29 -69.02 3.98 7.92
CA ARG A 29 -69.47 4.89 6.87
C ARG A 29 -69.10 4.31 5.50
N LEU A 30 -70.15 4.06 4.72
CA LEU A 30 -70.15 3.61 3.33
C LEU A 30 -69.72 4.75 2.38
N LEU A 31 -69.46 4.32 1.14
CA LEU A 31 -69.20 5.06 -0.10
C LEU A 31 -67.75 5.42 -0.42
N GLY A 32 -67.25 4.84 -1.52
CA GLY A 32 -66.05 5.34 -2.18
C GLY A 32 -65.38 4.37 -3.15
N SER A 33 -66.13 3.89 -4.14
CA SER A 33 -65.68 3.25 -5.38
C SER A 33 -64.21 3.50 -5.79
N SER A 34 -63.42 2.44 -5.94
CA SER A 34 -62.59 2.11 -7.13
C SER A 34 -61.41 1.22 -6.71
N GLU A 35 -61.68 -0.04 -6.34
CA GLU A 35 -60.65 -1.06 -6.39
C GLU A 35 -60.54 -1.54 -7.84
N ARG A 36 -59.54 -1.02 -8.56
CA ARG A 36 -59.03 -1.66 -9.77
C ARG A 36 -58.35 -2.95 -9.34
N PHE A 37 -59.14 -4.00 -9.17
CA PHE A 37 -58.65 -5.36 -9.26
C PHE A 37 -58.09 -5.55 -10.67
N ILE A 38 -56.76 -5.46 -10.79
CA ILE A 38 -56.07 -5.95 -11.97
C ILE A 38 -56.26 -7.47 -11.98
N ARG A 39 -57.23 -7.92 -12.77
CA ARG A 39 -57.37 -9.32 -13.14
C ARG A 39 -56.21 -9.68 -14.08
N CYS A 40 -55.11 -10.17 -13.54
CA CYS A 40 -54.12 -10.91 -14.34
C CYS A 40 -54.68 -12.33 -14.54
N ALA A 41 -55.41 -12.52 -15.63
CA ALA A 41 -55.75 -13.85 -16.11
C ALA A 41 -54.46 -14.51 -16.64
N HIS A 42 -53.81 -15.32 -15.81
CA HIS A 42 -52.72 -16.20 -16.24
C HIS A 42 -53.31 -17.37 -17.03
N SER A 43 -53.51 -17.18 -18.33
CA SER A 43 -53.39 -18.28 -19.29
C SER A 43 -51.90 -18.61 -19.38
N VAL A 44 -51.41 -19.49 -18.50
CA VAL A 44 -50.06 -20.04 -18.62
C VAL A 44 -50.04 -20.86 -19.90
N ASN A 45 -49.55 -20.27 -20.98
CA ASN A 45 -49.22 -21.00 -22.18
C ASN A 45 -48.07 -21.94 -21.80
N ASP A 46 -48.27 -23.25 -21.92
CA ASP A 46 -47.31 -24.29 -21.49
C ASP A 46 -45.94 -24.15 -22.21
N ASN A 47 -45.90 -23.37 -23.30
CA ASN A 47 -44.71 -23.04 -24.08
C ASN A 47 -43.82 -21.91 -23.49
N ASP A 48 -44.23 -21.22 -22.42
CA ASP A 48 -43.52 -20.06 -21.86
C ASP A 48 -42.87 -20.29 -20.48
N ILE A 49 -42.95 -21.52 -19.94
CA ILE A 49 -42.26 -21.90 -18.71
C ILE A 49 -40.79 -22.18 -19.03
N HIS A 50 -39.89 -21.27 -18.64
CA HIS A 50 -38.45 -21.44 -18.86
C HIS A 50 -37.74 -21.78 -17.55
N PHE A 51 -37.02 -22.91 -17.54
CA PHE A 51 -36.14 -23.25 -16.44
C PHE A 51 -34.85 -22.44 -16.55
N ASP A 52 -34.46 -21.84 -15.45
CA ASP A 52 -33.21 -21.14 -15.32
C ASP A 52 -32.02 -22.11 -15.26
N SER A 53 -31.64 -22.66 -16.42
CA SER A 53 -30.57 -23.65 -16.51
C SER A 53 -29.17 -23.03 -16.59
N ASN A 54 -29.08 -21.80 -17.08
CA ASN A 54 -27.82 -21.12 -17.36
C ASN A 54 -27.33 -20.27 -16.18
N TRP A 55 -28.15 -20.04 -15.15
CA TRP A 55 -27.74 -19.29 -13.98
C TRP A 55 -26.98 -20.15 -12.96
N PRO A 56 -25.92 -19.63 -12.33
CA PRO A 56 -25.18 -20.33 -11.29
C PRO A 56 -26.03 -20.69 -10.08
N LYS A 57 -25.79 -21.89 -9.52
CA LYS A 57 -26.50 -22.44 -8.36
C LYS A 57 -26.36 -21.60 -7.09
N ASP A 58 -25.21 -20.94 -6.92
CA ASP A 58 -24.89 -20.15 -5.71
C ASP A 58 -25.61 -18.78 -5.69
N ASN A 59 -26.60 -18.54 -6.57
CA ASN A 59 -27.28 -17.26 -6.81
C ASN A 59 -26.35 -16.10 -7.24
N GLN A 60 -25.04 -16.27 -7.14
CA GLN A 60 -24.02 -15.31 -7.54
C GLN A 60 -22.97 -15.97 -8.46
N PRO A 61 -22.68 -15.37 -9.63
CA PRO A 61 -21.65 -15.88 -10.53
C PRO A 61 -20.23 -15.68 -9.98
N LYS A 62 -19.47 -16.79 -9.87
CA LYS A 62 -18.07 -16.79 -9.45
C LYS A 62 -17.15 -16.07 -10.43
N SER A 63 -17.48 -16.07 -11.73
CA SER A 63 -16.66 -15.47 -12.78
C SER A 63 -17.53 -14.98 -13.96
N PRO A 64 -17.17 -13.87 -14.63
CA PRO A 64 -17.82 -13.40 -15.86
C PRO A 64 -17.86 -14.46 -16.96
N TYR A 65 -16.81 -15.27 -17.07
CA TYR A 65 -16.71 -16.35 -18.06
C TYR A 65 -17.74 -17.45 -17.82
N SER A 66 -17.93 -17.82 -16.54
CA SER A 66 -18.90 -18.84 -16.13
C SER A 66 -20.33 -18.43 -16.46
N LEU A 67 -20.64 -17.14 -16.49
CA LEU A 67 -21.99 -16.64 -16.78
C LEU A 67 -22.38 -16.83 -18.26
N PHE A 68 -21.41 -16.73 -19.16
CA PHE A 68 -21.62 -16.90 -20.60
C PHE A 68 -21.31 -18.32 -21.09
N GLU A 69 -21.01 -19.26 -20.18
CA GLU A 69 -20.57 -20.62 -20.50
C GLU A 69 -19.34 -20.62 -21.44
N LEU A 70 -18.45 -19.64 -21.20
CA LEU A 70 -17.23 -19.44 -21.96
C LEU A 70 -16.02 -19.88 -21.12
N THR A 71 -15.01 -20.42 -21.78
CA THR A 71 -13.67 -20.61 -21.21
C THR A 71 -12.73 -19.57 -21.80
N GLU A 72 -11.64 -19.22 -21.09
CA GLU A 72 -10.61 -18.31 -21.59
C GLU A 72 -10.05 -18.77 -22.96
N SER A 73 -9.93 -20.08 -23.16
CA SER A 73 -9.44 -20.71 -24.38
C SER A 73 -10.39 -20.60 -25.59
N ASN A 74 -11.71 -20.59 -25.36
CA ASN A 74 -12.71 -20.55 -26.45
C ASN A 74 -13.31 -19.15 -26.64
N PHE A 75 -12.69 -18.12 -26.07
CA PHE A 75 -13.24 -16.77 -26.06
C PHE A 75 -13.20 -16.13 -27.45
N THR A 76 -14.39 -15.88 -28.03
CA THR A 76 -14.57 -15.09 -29.26
C THR A 76 -15.61 -14.01 -29.04
N LYS A 77 -15.33 -12.76 -29.48
CA LYS A 77 -16.25 -11.61 -29.30
C LYS A 77 -17.64 -11.86 -29.92
N ALA A 78 -17.70 -12.56 -31.04
CA ALA A 78 -18.96 -12.95 -31.68
C ALA A 78 -19.79 -13.91 -30.80
N LEU A 79 -19.13 -14.88 -30.17
CA LEU A 79 -19.77 -15.83 -29.25
C LEU A 79 -20.26 -15.11 -27.99
N LEU A 80 -19.43 -14.23 -27.42
CA LEU A 80 -19.82 -13.37 -26.29
C LEU A 80 -21.08 -12.56 -26.60
N LYS A 81 -21.13 -11.89 -27.77
CA LYS A 81 -22.29 -11.12 -28.20
C LYS A 81 -23.53 -12.01 -28.38
N LYS A 82 -23.37 -13.19 -28.97
CA LYS A 82 -24.46 -14.17 -29.14
C LYS A 82 -25.05 -14.58 -27.79
N ARG A 83 -24.21 -15.01 -26.84
CA ARG A 83 -24.63 -15.41 -25.49
C ARG A 83 -25.26 -14.27 -24.71
N PHE A 84 -24.70 -13.07 -24.82
CA PHE A 84 -25.28 -11.87 -24.22
C PHE A 84 -26.71 -11.61 -24.73
N HIS A 85 -26.95 -11.69 -26.04
CA HIS A 85 -28.29 -11.50 -26.59
C HIS A 85 -29.27 -12.60 -26.16
N GLU A 86 -28.82 -13.85 -26.05
CA GLU A 86 -29.63 -14.97 -25.52
C GLU A 86 -30.09 -14.68 -24.08
N LEU A 87 -29.17 -14.30 -23.20
CA LEU A 87 -29.48 -13.96 -21.81
C LEU A 87 -30.30 -12.67 -21.67
N ALA A 88 -30.04 -11.66 -22.51
CA ALA A 88 -30.80 -10.42 -22.52
C ALA A 88 -32.26 -10.67 -22.93
N ARG A 89 -32.53 -11.56 -23.90
CA ARG A 89 -33.90 -11.95 -24.26
C ARG A 89 -34.66 -12.59 -23.09
N LEU A 90 -33.96 -13.28 -22.20
CA LEU A 90 -34.55 -13.93 -21.03
C LEU A 90 -34.79 -12.96 -19.87
N TYR A 91 -33.83 -12.07 -19.57
CA TYR A 91 -33.81 -11.29 -18.32
C TYR A 91 -34.10 -9.80 -18.47
N HIS A 92 -34.19 -9.26 -19.69
CA HIS A 92 -34.46 -7.83 -19.88
C HIS A 92 -35.85 -7.47 -19.30
N PRO A 93 -36.00 -6.35 -18.55
CA PRO A 93 -37.27 -5.98 -17.93
C PRO A 93 -38.42 -5.83 -18.93
N ASP A 94 -38.12 -5.41 -20.16
CA ASP A 94 -39.12 -5.23 -21.23
C ASP A 94 -39.66 -6.58 -21.77
N HIS A 95 -38.79 -7.58 -21.96
CA HIS A 95 -39.16 -8.85 -22.59
C HIS A 95 -39.57 -9.94 -21.60
N SER A 96 -39.15 -9.81 -20.33
CA SER A 96 -39.34 -10.82 -19.30
C SER A 96 -40.65 -10.67 -18.51
N SER A 97 -41.45 -9.65 -18.79
CA SER A 97 -42.75 -9.37 -18.13
C SER A 97 -43.78 -10.47 -18.37
N ASN A 98 -43.83 -11.01 -19.59
CA ASN A 98 -44.76 -12.09 -19.97
C ASN A 98 -44.20 -13.51 -19.69
N ARG A 99 -42.89 -13.64 -19.44
CA ARG A 99 -42.24 -14.96 -19.26
C ARG A 99 -42.14 -15.35 -17.79
N THR A 100 -42.70 -16.50 -17.43
CA THR A 100 -42.52 -17.10 -16.10
C THR A 100 -41.21 -17.91 -16.07
N ILE A 101 -40.24 -17.45 -15.28
CA ILE A 101 -38.95 -18.12 -15.10
C ILE A 101 -38.93 -18.77 -13.72
N LEU A 102 -38.63 -20.06 -13.66
CA LEU A 102 -38.53 -20.79 -12.40
C LEU A 102 -37.07 -20.87 -11.94
N LYS A 103 -36.82 -20.46 -10.70
CA LYS A 103 -35.53 -20.57 -10.03
C LYS A 103 -35.23 -22.04 -9.77
N ARG A 104 -34.06 -22.50 -10.21
CA ARG A 104 -33.58 -23.85 -9.88
C ARG A 104 -33.05 -23.87 -8.46
N ASN A 105 -33.69 -24.63 -7.56
CA ASN A 105 -33.18 -24.94 -6.23
C ASN A 105 -32.63 -26.37 -6.20
N ASN A 106 -31.66 -26.65 -5.31
CA ASN A 106 -30.91 -27.91 -5.30
C ASN A 106 -31.56 -29.01 -4.45
N SER A 107 -32.63 -28.71 -3.72
CA SER A 107 -33.06 -29.48 -2.54
C SER A 107 -34.56 -29.78 -2.45
N THR A 108 -35.37 -29.34 -3.41
CA THR A 108 -36.84 -29.49 -3.30
C THR A 108 -37.43 -29.88 -4.64
N GLU A 109 -38.04 -31.06 -4.70
CA GLU A 109 -38.85 -31.48 -5.84
C GLU A 109 -39.94 -30.43 -6.09
N LEU A 110 -40.14 -30.04 -7.36
CA LEU A 110 -41.18 -29.10 -7.75
C LEU A 110 -42.55 -29.74 -7.50
N THR A 111 -43.12 -29.47 -6.33
CA THR A 111 -44.52 -29.74 -6.02
C THR A 111 -45.37 -28.54 -6.42
N SER A 112 -46.60 -28.77 -6.89
CA SER A 112 -47.50 -27.72 -7.38
C SER A 112 -47.73 -26.58 -6.39
N SER A 113 -47.57 -26.83 -5.09
CA SER A 113 -47.67 -25.84 -4.01
C SER A 113 -46.49 -24.87 -3.94
N ASN A 114 -45.28 -25.28 -4.34
CA ASN A 114 -44.05 -24.49 -4.23
C ASN A 114 -43.68 -23.74 -5.52
N ILE A 115 -44.50 -23.88 -6.58
CA ILE A 115 -44.22 -23.25 -7.88
C ILE A 115 -44.16 -21.74 -7.73
N HIS A 116 -45.14 -21.15 -7.03
CA HIS A 116 -45.24 -19.70 -6.86
C HIS A 116 -44.01 -19.10 -6.16
N ASP A 117 -43.48 -19.78 -5.13
CA ASP A 117 -42.30 -19.31 -4.39
C ASP A 117 -40.99 -19.45 -5.18
N ASN A 118 -40.98 -20.31 -6.21
CA ASN A 118 -39.85 -20.48 -7.12
C ASN A 118 -39.96 -19.62 -8.39
N VAL A 119 -41.05 -18.86 -8.59
CA VAL A 119 -41.14 -17.91 -9.71
C VAL A 119 -40.22 -16.73 -9.45
N LEU A 120 -39.37 -16.43 -10.43
CA LEU A 120 -38.44 -15.32 -10.37
C LEU A 120 -39.20 -13.98 -10.44
N SER A 121 -39.03 -13.14 -9.42
CA SER A 121 -39.63 -11.81 -9.36
C SER A 121 -39.10 -10.89 -10.47
N THR A 122 -39.87 -9.88 -10.84
CA THR A 122 -39.46 -8.84 -11.79
C THR A 122 -38.20 -8.10 -11.32
N SER A 123 -38.07 -7.87 -10.00
CA SER A 123 -36.87 -7.28 -9.40
C SER A 123 -35.65 -8.18 -9.63
N ASP A 124 -35.76 -9.48 -9.35
CA ASP A 124 -34.66 -10.44 -9.51
C ASP A 124 -34.20 -10.56 -10.96
N LYS A 125 -35.15 -10.57 -11.91
CA LYS A 125 -34.84 -10.53 -13.35
C LYS A 125 -34.00 -9.31 -13.70
N SER A 126 -34.38 -8.14 -13.18
CA SER A 126 -33.65 -6.89 -13.40
C SER A 126 -32.23 -6.94 -12.81
N ASP A 127 -32.05 -7.53 -11.63
CA ASP A 127 -30.75 -7.64 -10.98
C ASP A 127 -29.83 -8.60 -11.72
N ARG A 128 -30.36 -9.72 -12.18
CA ARG A 128 -29.62 -10.65 -13.04
C ARG A 128 -29.19 -10.01 -14.34
N PHE A 129 -30.06 -9.20 -14.95
CA PHE A 129 -29.71 -8.46 -16.15
C PHE A 129 -28.57 -7.44 -15.90
N LYS A 130 -28.58 -6.74 -14.76
CA LYS A 130 -27.46 -5.85 -14.37
C LYS A 130 -26.15 -6.63 -14.31
N ILE A 131 -26.14 -7.81 -13.68
CA ILE A 131 -24.96 -8.67 -13.59
C ILE A 131 -24.46 -9.10 -14.97
N ILE A 132 -25.38 -9.53 -15.85
CA ILE A 132 -25.05 -9.93 -17.24
C ILE A 132 -24.45 -8.76 -18.02
N LYS A 133 -25.01 -7.56 -17.88
CA LYS A 133 -24.54 -6.34 -18.55
C LYS A 133 -23.14 -5.98 -18.09
N GLU A 134 -22.87 -6.00 -16.79
CA GLU A 134 -21.53 -5.71 -16.26
C GLU A 134 -20.49 -6.74 -16.73
N ALA A 135 -20.84 -8.03 -16.74
CA ALA A 135 -19.97 -9.08 -17.26
C ALA A 135 -19.64 -8.86 -18.75
N TYR A 136 -20.63 -8.44 -19.54
CA TYR A 136 -20.45 -8.13 -20.95
C TYR A 136 -19.51 -6.95 -21.15
N GLU A 137 -19.74 -5.82 -20.47
CA GLU A 137 -18.87 -4.64 -20.60
C GLU A 137 -17.44 -4.90 -20.13
N LEU A 138 -17.25 -5.75 -19.12
CA LEU A 138 -15.91 -6.18 -18.67
C LEU A 138 -15.16 -6.98 -19.74
N LEU A 139 -15.82 -7.95 -20.37
CA LEU A 139 -15.20 -8.85 -21.36
C LEU A 139 -15.11 -8.24 -22.77
N LYS A 140 -15.94 -7.25 -23.08
CA LYS A 140 -15.98 -6.55 -24.38
C LYS A 140 -14.71 -5.76 -24.65
N ASP A 141 -14.20 -5.07 -23.63
CA ASP A 141 -12.99 -4.26 -23.73
C ASP A 141 -11.73 -5.10 -23.47
N PRO A 142 -10.78 -5.20 -24.41
CA PRO A 142 -9.61 -6.06 -24.26
C PRO A 142 -8.71 -5.65 -23.09
N GLY A 143 -8.62 -4.34 -22.79
CA GLY A 143 -7.85 -3.85 -21.66
C GLY A 143 -8.45 -4.22 -20.31
N ARG A 144 -9.78 -4.05 -20.15
CA ARG A 144 -10.48 -4.42 -18.91
C ARG A 144 -10.49 -5.94 -18.71
N LYS A 145 -10.69 -6.69 -19.79
CA LYS A 145 -10.56 -8.15 -19.81
C LYS A 145 -9.16 -8.57 -19.34
N HIS A 146 -8.10 -8.01 -19.91
CA HIS A 146 -6.72 -8.36 -19.54
C HIS A 146 -6.42 -8.06 -18.06
N GLN A 147 -6.89 -6.94 -17.53
CA GLN A 147 -6.76 -6.62 -16.11
C GLN A 147 -7.50 -7.61 -15.20
N TYR A 148 -8.69 -8.06 -15.63
CA TYR A 148 -9.40 -9.12 -14.94
C TYR A 148 -8.64 -10.46 -14.99
N ASP A 149 -8.14 -10.85 -16.16
CA ASP A 149 -7.41 -12.11 -16.32
C ASP A 149 -6.09 -12.12 -15.51
N MET A 150 -5.39 -10.99 -15.42
CA MET A 150 -4.12 -10.90 -14.68
C MET A 150 -4.30 -10.69 -13.16
N LEU A 151 -5.27 -9.87 -12.76
CA LEU A 151 -5.36 -9.36 -11.39
C LEU A 151 -6.70 -9.71 -10.70
N GLY A 152 -7.67 -10.24 -11.42
CA GLY A 152 -9.03 -10.46 -10.93
C GLY A 152 -9.82 -9.16 -10.69
N LEU A 153 -9.35 -8.03 -11.21
CA LEU A 153 -9.94 -6.71 -10.95
C LEU A 153 -11.17 -6.43 -11.83
N GLY A 154 -12.12 -5.66 -11.29
CA GLY A 154 -13.26 -5.14 -12.06
C GLY A 154 -14.52 -6.00 -12.05
N TRP A 155 -14.50 -7.18 -11.44
CA TRP A 155 -15.70 -8.01 -11.25
C TRP A 155 -16.34 -7.78 -9.87
N VAL A 156 -17.40 -6.97 -9.81
CA VAL A 156 -18.07 -6.58 -8.56
C VAL A 156 -18.82 -7.73 -7.89
N TYR A 157 -19.33 -8.66 -8.70
CA TYR A 157 -20.16 -9.79 -8.24
C TYR A 157 -19.35 -11.05 -7.93
N GLY A 158 -18.02 -10.97 -7.99
CA GLY A 158 -17.12 -12.07 -7.66
C GLY A 158 -16.92 -12.24 -6.16
N PRO A 159 -16.25 -13.33 -5.75
CA PRO A 159 -15.77 -13.45 -4.38
C PRO A 159 -14.85 -12.27 -4.07
N LYS A 160 -15.28 -11.39 -3.16
CA LYS A 160 -14.47 -10.22 -2.76
C LYS A 160 -13.14 -10.74 -2.22
N PRO A 161 -11.99 -10.38 -2.83
CA PRO A 161 -10.71 -10.71 -2.23
C PRO A 161 -10.66 -10.07 -0.85
N ILE A 162 -10.28 -10.85 0.16
CA ILE A 162 -10.03 -10.36 1.51
C ILE A 162 -9.03 -9.21 1.35
N PRO A 163 -9.32 -8.00 1.87
CA PRO A 163 -8.48 -6.84 1.63
C PRO A 163 -7.13 -7.09 2.29
N THR A 164 -6.15 -7.50 1.49
CA THR A 164 -4.74 -7.30 1.83
C THR A 164 -4.50 -5.81 1.70
N ALA A 165 -3.81 -5.21 2.68
CA ALA A 165 -3.61 -3.77 2.84
C ALA A 165 -2.94 -3.05 1.64
N SER A 166 -2.60 -3.77 0.57
CA SER A 166 -1.96 -3.31 -0.66
C SER A 166 -2.94 -3.00 -1.82
N GLY A 167 -4.24 -3.30 -1.68
CA GLY A 167 -5.21 -3.27 -2.78
C GLY A 167 -6.14 -2.06 -2.87
N MET A 168 -5.90 -0.97 -2.12
CA MET A 168 -6.73 0.23 -2.26
C MET A 168 -6.55 0.86 -3.65
N PRO A 169 -7.63 1.24 -4.36
CA PRO A 169 -7.53 1.92 -5.64
C PRO A 169 -6.73 3.22 -5.46
N ARG A 170 -5.60 3.35 -6.17
CA ARG A 170 -4.73 4.56 -6.14
C ARG A 170 -5.42 5.87 -6.53
N TYR A 171 -6.71 5.86 -6.87
CA TYR A 171 -7.50 7.06 -7.12
C TYR A 171 -7.58 7.99 -5.90
N GLU A 172 -7.47 7.45 -4.69
CA GLU A 172 -7.66 8.20 -3.45
C GLU A 172 -6.45 9.04 -3.00
N ARG A 173 -5.32 8.95 -3.73
CA ARG A 173 -4.03 9.55 -3.34
C ARG A 173 -3.61 10.77 -4.15
N HIS A 174 -4.43 11.25 -5.08
CA HIS A 174 -4.13 12.47 -5.82
C HIS A 174 -4.80 13.67 -5.16
N GLU A 175 -3.99 14.64 -4.72
CA GLU A 175 -4.45 15.90 -4.11
C GLU A 175 -5.46 16.65 -5.00
N LYS A 176 -5.35 16.49 -6.33
CA LYS A 176 -6.29 17.04 -7.32
C LYS A 176 -7.72 16.49 -7.17
N PHE A 177 -7.89 15.29 -6.60
CA PHE A 177 -9.19 14.64 -6.42
C PHE A 177 -10.01 15.27 -5.27
N TYR A 178 -9.33 15.77 -4.23
CA TYR A 178 -9.97 16.45 -3.08
C TYR A 178 -10.44 17.87 -3.42
N ASN A 179 -9.85 18.49 -4.44
CA ASN A 179 -10.21 19.82 -4.93
C ASN A 179 -11.13 19.80 -6.16
N ALA A 180 -11.55 18.61 -6.63
CA ALA A 180 -12.47 18.48 -7.76
C ALA A 180 -13.90 18.81 -7.31
N GLY A 181 -14.41 19.97 -7.72
CA GLY A 181 -15.75 20.45 -7.36
C GLY A 181 -16.82 20.07 -8.38
N THR A 182 -16.43 19.76 -9.61
CA THR A 182 -17.34 19.45 -10.71
C THR A 182 -17.02 18.12 -11.38
N TRP A 183 -18.01 17.52 -12.04
CA TRP A 183 -17.82 16.27 -12.79
C TRP A 183 -16.85 16.42 -13.97
N GLU A 184 -16.68 17.65 -14.48
CA GLU A 184 -15.67 17.97 -15.50
C GLU A 184 -14.26 17.86 -14.94
N ASP A 185 -14.01 18.24 -13.69
CA ASP A 185 -12.70 18.13 -13.04
C ASP A 185 -12.23 16.67 -12.96
N TYR A 186 -13.14 15.75 -12.61
CA TYR A 186 -12.86 14.30 -12.62
C TYR A 186 -12.52 13.78 -14.02
N SER A 187 -13.21 14.31 -15.04
CA SER A 187 -12.95 13.93 -16.42
C SER A 187 -11.60 14.45 -16.92
N ASN A 188 -11.19 15.62 -16.46
CA ASN A 188 -9.92 16.26 -16.79
C ASN A 188 -8.74 15.57 -16.09
N ILE A 189 -8.89 15.17 -14.82
CA ILE A 189 -7.87 14.40 -14.09
C ILE A 189 -7.50 13.13 -14.86
N ARG A 190 -8.51 12.37 -15.33
CA ARG A 190 -8.29 11.14 -16.11
C ARG A 190 -7.59 11.37 -17.46
N ARG A 191 -7.69 12.58 -18.02
CA ARG A 191 -7.00 12.95 -19.28
C ARG A 191 -5.59 13.48 -19.00
N ASN A 192 -5.41 14.25 -17.92
CA ASN A 192 -4.14 14.88 -17.53
C ASN A 192 -3.14 13.94 -16.85
N ASP A 193 -3.49 12.70 -16.54
CA ASP A 193 -2.51 11.67 -16.15
C ASP A 193 -1.43 11.44 -17.24
N LYS A 194 -1.61 12.01 -18.44
CA LYS A 194 -0.66 11.99 -19.56
C LYS A 194 0.06 13.32 -19.82
N GLU A 195 -0.10 14.35 -18.98
CA GLU A 195 0.57 15.63 -19.20
C GLU A 195 2.09 15.47 -19.08
N GLU A 196 2.77 15.59 -20.23
CA GLU A 196 4.21 15.70 -20.34
C GLU A 196 4.67 16.96 -19.62
N VAL A 197 5.70 16.85 -18.77
CA VAL A 197 6.23 17.98 -18.01
C VAL A 197 6.60 19.11 -18.97
N GLY A 198 5.97 20.29 -18.80
CA GLY A 198 6.21 21.42 -19.69
C GLY A 198 7.68 21.88 -19.68
N PRO A 199 8.21 22.43 -20.78
CA PRO A 199 9.61 22.83 -20.89
C PRO A 199 10.00 23.88 -19.83
N LEU A 200 9.09 24.76 -19.44
CA LEU A 200 9.30 25.72 -18.35
C LEU A 200 9.46 25.03 -16.98
N SER A 201 8.72 23.95 -16.72
CA SER A 201 8.85 23.16 -15.49
C SER A 201 10.23 22.49 -15.43
N MET A 202 10.69 21.93 -16.55
CA MET A 202 12.04 21.37 -16.64
C MET A 202 13.10 22.44 -16.37
N LEU A 203 12.95 23.66 -16.93
CA LEU A 203 13.87 24.76 -16.66
C LEU A 203 13.92 25.15 -15.19
N ILE A 204 12.78 25.21 -14.50
CA ILE A 204 12.73 25.47 -13.05
C ILE A 204 13.50 24.41 -12.27
N TRP A 205 13.33 23.13 -12.63
CA TRP A 205 14.09 22.04 -12.03
C TRP A 205 15.59 22.15 -12.31
N PHE A 206 16.00 22.49 -13.53
CA PHE A 206 17.41 22.69 -13.88
C PHE A 206 18.04 23.85 -13.10
N PHE A 207 17.36 25.00 -13.01
CA PHE A 207 17.84 26.13 -12.21
C PHE A 207 17.88 25.81 -10.71
N GLY A 208 16.91 25.05 -10.21
CA GLY A 208 16.89 24.59 -8.82
C GLY A 208 18.09 23.68 -8.50
N ILE A 209 18.37 22.70 -9.35
CA ILE A 209 19.54 21.81 -9.19
C ILE A 209 20.84 22.61 -9.31
N PHE A 210 20.94 23.51 -10.29
CA PHE A 210 22.12 24.35 -10.49
C PHE A 210 22.41 25.22 -9.26
N ALA A 211 21.38 25.85 -8.68
CA ALA A 211 21.52 26.64 -7.46
C ALA A 211 21.99 25.79 -6.27
N ILE A 212 21.52 24.54 -6.15
CA ILE A 212 21.97 23.62 -5.09
C ILE A 212 23.45 23.28 -5.27
N VAL A 213 23.89 22.97 -6.50
CA VAL A 213 25.30 22.66 -6.78
C VAL A 213 26.20 23.86 -6.43
N GLU A 214 25.83 25.06 -6.86
CA GLU A 214 26.58 26.29 -6.52
C GLU A 214 26.60 26.54 -5.02
N LEU A 215 25.48 26.34 -4.32
CA LEU A 215 25.40 26.51 -2.87
C LEU A 215 26.30 25.51 -2.13
N THR A 216 26.32 24.24 -2.57
CA THR A 216 27.20 23.22 -1.97
C THR A 216 28.68 23.55 -2.21
N SER A 217 29.04 24.03 -3.39
CA SER A 217 30.41 24.48 -3.70
C SER A 217 30.85 25.63 -2.79
N LEU A 218 29.96 26.60 -2.53
CA LEU A 218 30.23 27.70 -1.60
C LEU A 218 30.37 27.21 -0.15
N LEU A 219 29.52 26.29 0.30
CA LEU A 219 29.62 25.73 1.65
C LEU A 219 30.95 24.99 1.86
N SER A 220 31.36 24.15 0.89
CA SER A 220 32.63 23.42 0.96
C SER A 220 33.83 24.35 1.03
N ARG A 221 33.84 25.45 0.27
CA ARG A 221 34.90 26.47 0.33
C ARG A 221 34.95 27.16 1.69
N LEU A 222 33.77 27.42 2.28
CA LEU A 222 33.67 28.06 3.58
C LEU A 222 34.16 27.13 4.69
N GLU A 223 33.78 25.85 4.65
CA GLU A 223 34.26 24.81 5.55
C GLU A 223 35.80 24.68 5.49
N GLU A 224 36.36 24.58 4.29
CA GLU A 224 37.83 24.50 4.11
C GLU A 224 38.54 25.73 4.70
N SER A 225 37.94 26.92 4.55
CA SER A 225 38.51 28.15 5.10
C SER A 225 38.54 28.20 6.63
N ILE A 226 37.54 27.58 7.29
CA ILE A 226 37.46 27.49 8.75
C ILE A 226 38.43 26.42 9.25
N ASN A 227 38.36 25.22 8.68
CA ASN A 227 39.22 24.09 9.05
C ASN A 227 40.71 24.43 8.91
N LYS A 228 41.10 25.23 7.92
CA LYS A 228 42.48 25.69 7.76
C LYS A 228 42.97 26.58 8.92
N ARG A 229 42.09 27.41 9.48
CA ARG A 229 42.43 28.24 10.66
C ARG A 229 42.61 27.37 11.88
N ASP A 230 41.68 26.44 12.11
CA ASP A 230 41.71 25.54 13.27
C ASP A 230 42.94 24.63 13.22
N PHE A 231 43.29 24.12 12.03
CA PHE A 231 44.49 23.32 11.85
C PHE A 231 45.78 24.06 12.24
N ALA A 232 45.91 25.34 11.85
CA ALA A 232 47.07 26.15 12.22
C ALA A 232 47.14 26.36 13.75
N HIS A 233 45.99 26.58 14.41
CA HIS A 233 45.93 26.69 15.86
C HIS A 233 46.32 25.38 16.55
N ASP A 234 45.76 24.25 16.13
CA ASP A 234 46.07 22.92 16.67
C ASP A 234 47.55 22.57 16.53
N GLU A 235 48.18 22.89 15.39
CA GLU A 235 49.62 22.70 15.21
C GLU A 235 50.41 23.54 16.20
N THR A 236 50.05 24.81 16.39
CA THR A 236 50.76 25.68 17.36
C THR A 236 50.61 25.20 18.80
N GLU A 237 49.43 24.73 19.21
CA GLU A 237 49.21 24.16 20.54
C GLU A 237 49.99 22.87 20.74
N LYS A 238 50.03 21.99 19.73
CA LYS A 238 50.88 20.79 19.76
C LYS A 238 52.35 21.15 19.89
N HIS A 239 52.83 22.15 19.15
CA HIS A 239 54.21 22.60 19.26
C HIS A 239 54.53 23.20 20.63
N LEU A 240 53.60 23.96 21.22
CA LEU A 240 53.76 24.56 22.54
C LEU A 240 53.78 23.48 23.63
N THR A 241 52.83 22.55 23.60
CA THR A 241 52.77 21.42 24.54
C THR A 241 54.02 20.55 24.42
N LEU A 242 54.47 20.24 23.20
CA LEU A 242 55.73 19.55 22.96
C LEU A 242 56.92 20.32 23.54
N ALA A 243 56.99 21.64 23.34
CA ALA A 243 58.05 22.45 23.93
C ALA A 243 58.02 22.43 25.47
N TYR A 244 56.82 22.46 26.07
CA TYR A 244 56.64 22.38 27.52
C TYR A 244 57.10 21.03 28.09
N ILE A 245 56.84 19.93 27.37
CA ILE A 245 57.35 18.60 27.74
C ILE A 245 58.74 18.31 27.17
N ASN A 246 59.46 19.33 26.68
CA ASN A 246 60.79 19.22 26.07
C ASN A 246 60.90 18.12 24.98
N TYR A 247 59.82 17.93 24.22
CA TYR A 247 59.64 16.90 23.20
C TYR A 247 59.76 15.46 23.74
N GLY A 248 59.48 15.23 25.02
CA GLY A 248 59.58 13.93 25.66
C GLY A 248 61.02 13.51 25.99
N LEU A 249 61.96 14.46 26.01
CA LEU A 249 63.33 14.22 26.48
C LEU A 249 63.47 14.62 27.94
N ASP A 250 64.08 13.75 28.74
CA ASP A 250 64.30 13.95 30.18
C ASP A 250 65.04 15.27 30.48
N GLU A 251 64.62 15.97 31.54
CA GLU A 251 65.24 17.22 32.02
C GLU A 251 66.57 17.00 32.76
N ASP A 252 66.99 15.75 32.92
CA ASP A 252 68.22 15.40 33.61
C ASP A 252 69.45 16.06 32.98
N LYS A 253 70.32 16.63 33.82
CA LYS A 253 71.59 17.28 33.44
C LYS A 253 72.39 16.44 32.44
N TRP A 254 72.48 15.13 32.67
CA TRP A 254 73.22 14.19 31.80
C TRP A 254 72.53 13.93 30.47
N SER A 255 71.21 13.80 30.46
CA SER A 255 70.40 13.65 29.24
C SER A 255 70.49 14.90 28.37
N ARG A 256 70.50 16.10 28.99
CA ARG A 256 70.74 17.37 28.29
C ARG A 256 72.15 17.45 27.70
N LEU A 257 73.18 17.01 28.43
CA LEU A 257 74.55 16.99 27.93
C LEU A 257 74.71 16.02 26.75
N ARG A 258 74.10 14.83 26.83
CA ARG A 258 74.02 13.88 25.71
C ARG A 258 73.39 14.50 24.47
N ARG A 259 72.23 15.16 24.61
CA ARG A 259 71.54 15.82 23.50
C ARG A 259 72.40 16.93 22.87
N PHE A 260 73.06 17.75 23.69
CA PHE A 260 73.95 18.80 23.19
C PHE A 260 75.14 18.22 22.42
N LEU A 261 75.81 17.22 22.99
CA LEU A 261 76.94 16.55 22.34
C LEU A 261 76.50 15.87 21.05
N TRP A 262 75.36 15.18 21.07
CA TRP A 262 74.77 14.54 19.89
C TRP A 262 74.46 15.57 18.79
N PHE A 263 73.79 16.68 19.11
CA PHE A 263 73.48 17.74 18.15
C PHE A 263 74.75 18.40 17.59
N ARG A 264 75.75 18.66 18.45
CA ARG A 264 77.06 19.15 18.03
C ARG A 264 77.74 18.19 17.06
N THR A 265 77.80 16.90 17.40
CA THR A 265 78.44 15.89 16.53
C THR A 265 77.70 15.71 15.22
N TYR A 266 76.36 15.73 15.26
CA TYR A 266 75.52 15.64 14.08
C TYR A 266 75.69 16.84 13.14
N SER A 267 75.93 18.04 13.68
CA SER A 267 76.23 19.23 12.88
C SER A 267 77.63 19.21 12.26
N LEU A 268 78.60 18.49 12.86
CA LEU A 268 80.00 18.47 12.43
C LEU A 268 80.31 17.31 11.48
N TYR A 269 79.69 16.16 11.68
CA TYR A 269 79.98 14.93 10.95
C TYR A 269 78.72 14.43 10.25
N ARG A 270 78.83 14.16 8.95
CA ARG A 270 77.74 13.61 8.12
C ARG A 270 77.88 12.10 7.86
N THR A 271 79.06 11.55 8.04
CA THR A 271 79.41 10.14 7.82
C THR A 271 79.08 9.30 9.04
N LYS A 272 78.36 8.18 8.84
CA LYS A 272 77.88 7.31 9.92
C LYS A 272 79.02 6.77 10.80
N GLU A 273 80.15 6.40 10.20
CA GLU A 273 81.31 5.86 10.90
C GLU A 273 81.93 6.88 11.87
N ASP A 274 82.01 8.14 11.47
CA ASP A 274 82.53 9.22 12.33
C ASP A 274 81.52 9.57 13.44
N LEU A 275 80.23 9.57 13.14
CA LEU A 275 79.14 9.73 14.11
C LEU A 275 79.20 8.66 15.21
N ASP A 276 79.34 7.39 14.84
CA ASP A 276 79.40 6.28 15.79
C ASP A 276 80.67 6.34 16.67
N ARG A 277 81.82 6.71 16.07
CA ARG A 277 83.07 6.90 16.80
C ARG A 277 82.96 8.03 17.84
N GLU A 278 82.42 9.17 17.44
CA GLU A 278 82.25 10.32 18.34
C GLU A 278 81.17 10.07 19.39
N ALA A 279 80.09 9.35 19.07
CA ALA A 279 79.09 8.92 20.04
C ALA A 279 79.73 8.08 21.16
N LYS A 280 80.61 7.13 20.82
CA LYS A 280 81.34 6.32 21.80
C LYS A 280 82.28 7.16 22.67
N LYS A 281 82.98 8.14 22.09
CA LYS A 281 83.82 9.07 22.85
C LYS A 281 82.99 9.94 23.80
N ASN A 282 81.87 10.48 23.32
CA ASN A 282 80.97 11.32 24.10
C ASN A 282 80.40 10.57 25.31
N GLU A 283 79.96 9.31 25.14
CA GLU A 283 79.47 8.49 26.27
C GLU A 283 80.56 8.22 27.30
N ASN A 284 81.81 8.00 26.88
CA ASN A 284 82.93 7.84 27.81
C ASN A 284 83.20 9.13 28.59
N MET A 285 83.21 10.29 27.93
CA MET A 285 83.37 11.59 28.59
C MET A 285 82.26 11.83 29.62
N ILE A 286 81.01 11.49 29.29
CA ILE A 286 79.87 11.61 30.20
C ILE A 286 80.05 10.72 31.44
N LYS A 287 80.50 9.47 31.27
CA LYS A 287 80.78 8.56 32.39
C LYS A 287 81.88 9.10 33.30
N ASP A 288 82.95 9.64 32.72
CA ASP A 288 84.06 10.22 33.49
C ASP A 288 83.62 11.45 34.29
N LEU A 289 82.81 12.32 33.68
CA LEU A 289 82.23 13.48 34.35
C LEU A 289 81.27 13.05 35.47
N LYS A 290 80.47 12.01 35.24
CA LYS A 290 79.54 11.48 36.26
C LYS A 290 80.29 10.93 37.47
N LYS A 291 81.35 10.16 37.21
CA LYS A 291 82.22 9.64 38.27
C LYS A 291 82.88 10.76 39.08
N LYS A 292 83.29 11.86 38.44
CA LYS A 292 83.89 13.02 39.11
C LYS A 292 82.92 13.83 39.96
N GLU A 293 81.63 13.81 39.65
CA GLU A 293 80.60 14.49 40.47
C GLU A 293 80.23 13.65 41.71
N GLU A 294 80.39 12.33 41.63
CA GLU A 294 80.10 11.40 42.74
C GLU A 294 81.25 11.29 43.76
N THR A 295 82.49 11.66 43.38
CA THR A 295 83.68 11.74 44.26
C THR A 295 83.88 13.13 44.85
#